data_AF-A0A8H3XRD7-F1
#
_entry.id   AF-A0A8H3XRD7-F1
#
_cell.length_a   1.000
_cell.length_b   1.000
_cell.length_c   1.000
_cell.angle_alpha   90.00
_cell.angle_beta   90.00
_cell.angle_gamma   90.00
#
_symmetry.space_group_name_H-M   'P 1'
#
loop_
_entity.id
_entity.type
_entity.pdbx_description
1 polymer ?
#
loop_
_entity_poly.entity_id
_entity_poly.type
_entity_poly.pdbx_seq_one_letter_code
_entity_poly.pdbx_strand_id
1 'polypeptide(L)'
;MFMRDEKEVVYQHIRKLSLPYTIIDVGAWHQVSFPTLPSGRVDYASFFRPNTTIHAGGEKPTILTDLRDIGHYVARIVDDERTLNQYVYTCSDVLSENEIFSMIEEMSSERIERTHVSAEEIRASIERIETSLKVEPSNIPLRLSLVPLQYNFSKFVRGDNEPVYAKYLGYLDARELYPDFKPRRFSEFLGELLQGKAEPVYVDNGLFQQLQQGMRESGVAY
;
A
#
# COMPACT_ATOMS: atom_id res chain seq x y z
N MET A 1 1.13 13.92 -3.35
CA MET A 1 1.62 12.67 -3.98
C MET A 1 1.06 12.68 -5.37
N PHE A 2 1.89 12.62 -6.41
CA PHE A 2 1.42 12.90 -7.77
C PHE A 2 0.27 11.96 -8.19
N MET A 3 0.31 10.68 -7.79
CA MET A 3 -0.78 9.74 -8.09
C MET A 3 -2.09 10.08 -7.38
N ARG A 4 -2.05 10.69 -6.19
CA ARG A 4 -3.27 11.21 -5.56
C ARG A 4 -3.80 12.40 -6.34
N ASP A 5 -2.91 13.29 -6.78
CA ASP A 5 -3.30 14.49 -7.51
C ASP A 5 -3.97 14.13 -8.86
N GLU A 6 -3.46 13.12 -9.57
CA GLU A 6 -4.09 12.57 -10.78
C GLU A 6 -5.49 11.97 -10.50
N LYS A 7 -5.68 11.27 -9.37
CA LYS A 7 -7.01 10.76 -8.96
C LYS A 7 -7.98 11.90 -8.64
N GLU A 8 -7.53 12.95 -7.98
CA GLU A 8 -8.36 14.11 -7.65
C GLU A 8 -8.89 14.81 -8.91
N VAL A 9 -8.12 14.88 -10.00
CA VAL A 9 -8.61 15.41 -11.29
C VAL A 9 -9.88 14.66 -11.73
N VAL A 10 -9.87 13.33 -11.63
CA VAL A 10 -11.03 12.49 -11.96
C VAL A 10 -12.19 12.73 -10.99
N TYR A 11 -11.91 12.78 -9.68
CA TYR A 11 -12.95 13.01 -8.65
C TYR A 11 -13.65 14.35 -8.84
N GLN A 12 -12.89 15.41 -9.13
CA GLN A 12 -13.45 16.73 -9.42
C GLN A 12 -14.27 16.73 -10.71
N HIS A 13 -13.87 15.96 -11.73
CA HIS A 13 -14.63 15.85 -12.97
C HIS A 13 -15.97 15.14 -12.78
N ILE A 14 -16.00 14.04 -12.01
CA ILE A 14 -17.23 13.33 -11.61
C ILE A 14 -18.22 14.30 -10.95
N ARG A 15 -17.74 15.09 -9.99
CA ARG A 15 -18.55 16.10 -9.29
C ARG A 15 -19.07 17.19 -10.21
N LYS A 16 -18.22 17.71 -11.12
CA LYS A 16 -18.61 18.73 -12.10
C LYS A 16 -19.76 18.26 -13.00
N LEU A 17 -19.77 16.97 -13.35
CA LEU A 17 -20.81 16.35 -14.18
C LEU A 17 -22.06 15.95 -13.38
N SER A 18 -22.07 16.16 -12.05
CA SER A 18 -23.15 15.71 -11.16
C SER A 18 -23.44 14.21 -11.26
N LEU A 19 -22.40 13.40 -11.48
CA LEU A 19 -22.52 11.95 -11.53
C LEU A 19 -22.54 11.37 -10.11
N PRO A 20 -23.44 10.41 -9.82
CA PRO A 20 -23.38 9.68 -8.57
C PRO A 20 -22.07 8.90 -8.45
N TYR A 21 -21.49 8.85 -7.26
CA TYR A 21 -20.18 8.20 -7.05
C TYR A 21 -20.08 7.49 -5.71
N THR A 22 -19.14 6.56 -5.62
CA THR A 22 -18.60 6.09 -4.34
C THR A 22 -17.10 5.92 -4.52
N ILE A 23 -16.30 6.55 -3.64
CA ILE A 23 -14.84 6.40 -3.65
C ILE A 23 -14.46 5.38 -2.58
N ILE A 24 -13.77 4.31 -2.97
CA ILE A 24 -13.43 3.20 -2.09
C ILE A 24 -11.91 3.18 -1.89
N ASP A 25 -11.46 3.44 -0.67
CA ASP A 25 -10.05 3.33 -0.27
C ASP A 25 -9.84 2.01 0.51
N VAL A 26 -8.96 1.15 0.02
CA VAL A 26 -8.74 -0.22 0.53
C VAL A 26 -7.43 -0.38 1.32
N GLY A 27 -6.73 0.74 1.56
CA GLY A 27 -5.38 0.76 2.12
C GLY A 27 -4.36 -0.03 1.29
N ALA A 28 -3.42 -0.69 1.96
CA ALA A 28 -2.37 -1.48 1.34
C ALA A 28 -2.74 -2.97 1.27
N TRP A 29 -2.31 -3.66 0.22
CA TRP A 29 -2.63 -5.08 0.06
C TRP A 29 -1.70 -5.94 0.90
N HIS A 30 -2.24 -7.04 1.45
CA HIS A 30 -1.42 -8.06 2.09
C HIS A 30 -0.23 -8.49 1.21
N GLN A 31 -0.50 -8.70 -0.07
CA GLN A 31 0.42 -9.22 -1.08
C GLN A 31 1.63 -8.32 -1.38
N VAL A 32 1.63 -7.06 -0.93
CA VAL A 32 2.75 -6.13 -1.10
C VAL A 32 3.28 -5.58 0.22
N SER A 33 2.79 -6.09 1.35
CA SER A 33 3.08 -5.53 2.68
C SER A 33 3.97 -6.43 3.55
N PHE A 34 4.31 -7.64 3.11
CA PHE A 34 5.17 -8.56 3.88
C PHE A 34 6.66 -8.40 3.52
N PRO A 35 7.59 -8.55 4.49
CA PRO A 35 9.02 -8.50 4.22
C PRO A 35 9.55 -9.83 3.68
N THR A 36 10.71 -9.78 3.02
CA THR A 36 11.44 -10.99 2.61
C THR A 36 12.14 -11.64 3.80
N LEU A 37 12.35 -12.96 3.74
CA LEU A 37 13.03 -13.73 4.78
C LEU A 37 14.46 -14.13 4.35
N PRO A 38 15.42 -14.31 5.28
CA PRO A 38 16.79 -14.70 4.95
C PRO A 38 16.89 -16.00 4.14
N SER A 39 15.97 -16.96 4.37
CA SER A 39 15.90 -18.20 3.60
C SER A 39 15.45 -18.03 2.15
N GLY A 40 14.90 -16.87 1.79
CA GLY A 40 14.23 -16.63 0.50
C GLY A 40 12.91 -17.39 0.34
N ARG A 41 12.40 -18.05 1.39
CA ARG A 41 11.22 -18.94 1.34
C ARG A 41 9.96 -18.26 0.82
N VAL A 42 9.85 -16.94 0.98
CA VAL A 42 8.68 -16.13 0.57
C VAL A 42 8.96 -15.27 -0.66
N ASP A 43 10.18 -15.36 -1.21
CA ASP A 43 10.59 -14.53 -2.34
C ASP A 43 9.68 -14.77 -3.53
N TYR A 44 9.24 -16.01 -3.78
CA TYR A 44 8.39 -16.38 -4.91
C TYR A 44 7.15 -15.49 -5.08
N ALA A 45 6.60 -14.95 -3.99
CA ALA A 45 5.45 -14.05 -4.00
C ALA A 45 5.84 -12.58 -3.75
N SER A 46 7.07 -12.28 -3.33
CA SER A 46 7.49 -10.91 -3.02
C SER A 46 7.73 -10.10 -4.28
N PHE A 47 7.09 -8.94 -4.33
CA PHE A 47 7.25 -7.94 -5.37
C PHE A 47 8.54 -7.11 -5.20
N PHE A 48 8.94 -6.84 -3.95
CA PHE A 48 10.13 -6.06 -3.60
C PHE A 48 11.19 -6.97 -2.99
N ARG A 49 12.41 -6.96 -3.55
CA ARG A 49 13.50 -7.84 -3.10
C ARG A 49 14.84 -7.10 -3.08
N PRO A 50 15.56 -7.11 -1.93
CA PRO A 50 15.05 -7.46 -0.61
C PRO A 50 13.94 -6.48 -0.19
N ASN A 51 13.02 -6.93 0.67
CA ASN A 51 12.06 -6.07 1.38
C ASN A 51 12.32 -6.23 2.88
N THR A 52 13.32 -5.52 3.39
CA THR A 52 13.78 -5.63 4.78
C THR A 52 13.89 -4.27 5.46
N THR A 53 13.40 -3.21 4.82
CA THR A 53 13.52 -1.83 5.29
C THR A 53 12.36 -1.43 6.18
N ILE A 54 12.67 -0.84 7.33
CA ILE A 54 11.73 -0.18 8.23
C ILE A 54 11.79 1.33 7.99
N HIS A 55 10.64 1.96 7.79
CA HIS A 55 10.52 3.36 7.42
C HIS A 55 10.12 4.21 8.62
N ALA A 56 10.87 5.30 8.84
CA ALA A 56 10.57 6.31 9.86
C ALA A 56 10.28 5.72 11.27
N GLY A 57 11.01 4.67 11.63
CA GLY A 57 10.88 3.98 12.92
C GLY A 57 9.87 2.82 12.94
N GLY A 58 8.99 2.70 11.94
CA GLY A 58 8.10 1.55 11.77
C GLY A 58 6.91 1.46 12.71
N GLU A 59 6.62 2.52 13.47
CA GLU A 59 5.59 2.54 14.52
C GLU A 59 4.21 2.96 14.02
N LYS A 60 4.14 3.66 12.88
CA LYS A 60 2.84 4.16 12.37
C LYS A 60 1.99 2.99 11.85
N PRO A 61 0.76 2.84 12.35
CA PRO A 61 -0.14 1.82 11.84
C PRO A 61 -0.57 2.13 10.40
N THR A 62 -0.87 1.07 9.66
CA THR A 62 -1.34 1.17 8.28
C THR A 62 -2.51 0.24 8.05
N ILE A 63 -3.53 0.71 7.33
CA ILE A 63 -4.65 -0.11 6.89
C ILE A 63 -4.16 -1.15 5.89
N LEU A 64 -4.46 -2.41 6.19
CA LEU A 64 -4.23 -3.58 5.35
C LEU A 64 -5.56 -4.21 4.91
N THR A 65 -5.59 -4.71 3.68
CA THR A 65 -6.71 -5.49 3.13
C THR A 65 -6.16 -6.62 2.25
N ASP A 66 -6.74 -7.81 2.31
CA ASP A 66 -6.41 -8.87 1.36
C ASP A 66 -6.99 -8.54 -0.02
N LEU A 67 -6.18 -8.61 -1.07
CA LEU A 67 -6.62 -8.37 -2.45
C LEU A 67 -7.87 -9.19 -2.82
N ARG A 68 -8.01 -10.41 -2.29
CA ARG A 68 -9.13 -11.32 -2.57
C ARG A 68 -10.47 -10.84 -1.98
N ASP A 69 -10.42 -10.04 -0.91
CA ASP A 69 -11.63 -9.53 -0.27
C ASP A 69 -12.12 -8.20 -0.85
N ILE A 70 -11.27 -7.49 -1.60
CA ILE A 70 -11.61 -6.19 -2.19
C ILE A 70 -12.86 -6.33 -3.07
N GLY A 71 -12.94 -7.37 -3.91
CA GLY A 71 -14.10 -7.60 -4.76
C GLY A 71 -15.40 -7.80 -3.96
N HIS A 72 -15.33 -8.51 -2.84
CA HIS A 72 -16.48 -8.74 -1.96
C HIS A 72 -16.93 -7.45 -1.26
N TYR A 73 -16.00 -6.63 -0.80
CA TYR A 73 -16.30 -5.30 -0.28
C TYR A 73 -16.94 -4.41 -1.34
N VAL A 74 -16.33 -4.32 -2.53
CA VAL A 74 -16.84 -3.50 -3.64
C VAL A 74 -18.26 -3.90 -4.00
N ALA A 75 -18.55 -5.20 -4.14
CA ALA A 75 -19.88 -5.69 -4.48
C ALA A 75 -20.95 -5.25 -3.47
N ARG A 76 -20.63 -5.23 -2.18
CA ARG A 76 -21.55 -4.75 -1.12
C ARG A 76 -21.68 -3.23 -1.15
N ILE A 77 -20.57 -2.52 -1.31
CA ILE A 77 -20.52 -1.06 -1.30
C ILE A 77 -21.33 -0.47 -2.46
N VAL A 78 -21.14 -0.94 -3.69
CA VAL A 78 -21.80 -0.34 -4.86
C VAL A 78 -23.32 -0.55 -4.89
N ASP A 79 -23.83 -1.54 -4.15
CA ASP A 79 -25.25 -1.85 -4.03
C ASP A 79 -25.92 -1.19 -2.81
N ASP A 80 -25.15 -0.49 -1.97
CA ASP A 80 -25.65 0.13 -0.74
C ASP A 80 -25.91 1.63 -0.92
N GLU A 81 -27.20 2.02 -0.88
CA GLU A 81 -27.64 3.41 -0.99
C GLU A 81 -26.99 4.33 0.06
N ARG A 82 -26.59 3.80 1.23
CA ARG A 82 -25.88 4.57 2.27
C ARG A 82 -24.54 5.11 1.80
N THR A 83 -23.93 4.49 0.78
CA THR A 83 -22.62 4.88 0.25
C THR A 83 -22.68 5.78 -0.97
N LEU A 84 -23.89 6.15 -1.42
CA LEU A 84 -24.08 7.07 -2.54
C LEU A 84 -23.49 8.45 -2.22
N ASN A 85 -22.61 8.93 -3.11
CA ASN A 85 -21.81 10.15 -2.98
C ASN A 85 -20.88 10.17 -1.75
N GLN A 86 -20.51 9.00 -1.24
CA GLN A 86 -19.65 8.86 -0.07
C GLN A 86 -18.24 8.42 -0.43
N TYR A 87 -17.35 8.64 0.54
CA TYR A 87 -16.07 7.95 0.64
C TYR A 87 -16.25 6.79 1.61
N VAL A 88 -15.73 5.62 1.25
CA VAL A 88 -15.77 4.42 2.09
C VAL A 88 -14.35 3.91 2.21
N TYR A 89 -13.93 3.56 3.42
CA TYR A 89 -12.71 2.78 3.60
C TYR A 89 -13.04 1.39 4.11
N THR A 90 -12.14 0.46 3.82
CA THR A 90 -12.20 -0.92 4.29
C THR A 90 -10.85 -1.36 4.83
N CYS A 91 -10.86 -2.33 5.74
CA CYS A 91 -9.66 -3.00 6.22
C CYS A 91 -9.96 -4.40 6.75
N SER A 92 -8.98 -5.29 6.66
CA SER A 92 -8.88 -6.49 7.48
C SER A 92 -8.19 -6.16 8.80
N ASP A 93 -7.02 -5.54 8.70
CA ASP A 93 -6.12 -5.28 9.81
C ASP A 93 -5.54 -3.86 9.75
N VAL A 94 -5.03 -3.41 10.90
CA VAL A 94 -4.37 -2.12 11.06
C VAL A 94 -3.09 -2.40 11.83
N LEU A 95 -1.97 -2.45 11.12
CA LEU A 95 -0.69 -2.91 11.67
C LEU A 95 0.43 -1.93 11.31
N SER A 96 1.40 -1.79 12.22
CA SER A 96 2.66 -1.09 11.95
C SER A 96 3.66 -1.98 11.21
N GLU A 97 4.72 -1.41 10.63
CA GLU A 97 5.78 -2.22 10.01
C GLU A 97 6.47 -3.12 11.06
N ASN A 98 6.68 -2.62 12.28
CA ASN A 98 7.27 -3.42 13.35
C ASN A 98 6.40 -4.62 13.73
N GLU A 99 5.07 -4.45 13.75
CA GLU A 99 4.13 -5.56 13.99
C GLU A 99 4.14 -6.57 12.84
N ILE A 100 4.13 -6.10 11.59
CA ILE A 100 4.20 -6.94 10.39
C ILE A 100 5.48 -7.78 10.37
N PHE A 101 6.64 -7.15 10.61
CA PHE A 101 7.93 -7.84 10.62
C PHE A 101 8.00 -8.86 11.78
N SER A 102 7.55 -8.48 12.97
CA SER A 102 7.58 -9.38 14.12
C SER A 102 6.67 -10.59 13.91
N MET A 103 5.50 -10.39 13.29
CA MET A 103 4.54 -11.47 13.00
C MET A 103 5.14 -12.53 12.07
N ILE A 104 5.77 -12.12 10.96
CA ILE A 104 6.35 -13.10 10.04
C ILE A 104 7.62 -13.76 10.62
N GLU A 105 8.45 -13.04 11.40
CA GLU A 105 9.59 -13.63 12.13
C GLU A 105 9.12 -14.73 13.09
N GLU A 106 8.06 -14.48 13.87
CA GLU A 106 7.48 -15.47 14.78
C GLU A 106 6.95 -16.69 14.02
N MET A 107 6.16 -16.47 12.97
CA MET A 107 5.55 -17.55 12.19
C MET A 107 6.55 -18.37 11.37
N SER A 108 7.66 -17.77 10.95
CA SER A 108 8.72 -18.45 10.19
C SER A 108 9.81 -19.06 11.05
N SER A 109 9.94 -18.62 12.31
CA SER A 109 11.10 -18.88 13.17
C SER A 109 12.43 -18.38 12.57
N GLU A 110 12.37 -17.35 11.73
CA GLU A 110 13.53 -16.67 11.13
C GLU A 110 13.69 -15.25 11.72
N ARG A 111 14.89 -14.68 11.60
CA ARG A 111 15.20 -13.31 12.04
C ARG A 111 15.65 -12.49 10.85
N ILE A 112 14.97 -11.37 10.60
CA ILE A 112 15.26 -10.48 9.48
C ILE A 112 16.33 -9.49 9.93
N GLU A 113 17.39 -9.36 9.14
CA GLU A 113 18.31 -8.22 9.29
C GLU A 113 17.62 -6.97 8.74
N ARG A 114 17.12 -6.12 9.64
CA ARG A 114 16.32 -4.95 9.27
C ARG A 114 17.22 -3.79 8.89
N THR A 115 16.97 -3.20 7.74
CA THR A 115 17.51 -1.89 7.36
C THR A 115 16.57 -0.79 7.81
N HIS A 116 17.06 0.43 8.00
CA HIS A 116 16.25 1.54 8.47
C HIS A 116 16.46 2.76 7.58
N VAL A 117 15.38 3.48 7.31
CA VAL A 117 15.41 4.76 6.61
C VAL A 117 14.61 5.78 7.43
N SER A 118 15.21 6.93 7.70
CA SER A 118 14.58 8.04 8.43
C SER A 118 13.55 8.79 7.59
N ALA A 119 12.68 9.55 8.25
CA ALA A 119 11.71 10.42 7.57
C ALA A 119 12.42 11.48 6.70
N GLU A 120 13.58 11.96 7.14
CA GLU A 120 14.44 12.92 6.47
C GLU A 120 15.02 12.32 5.18
N GLU A 121 15.50 11.09 5.22
CA GLU A 121 16.03 10.39 4.04
C GLU A 121 14.95 10.10 2.99
N ILE A 122 13.73 9.74 3.42
CA ILE A 122 12.59 9.57 2.51
C ILE A 122 12.29 10.90 1.81
N ARG A 123 12.21 12.02 2.55
CA ARG A 123 11.98 13.35 1.96
C ARG A 123 13.08 13.76 1.00
N ALA A 124 14.33 13.62 1.40
CA ALA A 124 15.47 13.95 0.56
C ALA A 124 15.47 13.14 -0.75
N SER A 125 15.07 11.86 -0.69
CA SER A 125 14.94 11.00 -1.87
C SER A 125 13.83 11.49 -2.81
N ILE A 126 12.68 11.88 -2.27
CA ILE A 126 11.57 12.46 -3.04
C ILE A 126 12.03 13.75 -3.72
N GLU A 127 12.60 14.70 -2.96
CA GLU A 127 13.04 16.01 -3.47
C GLU A 127 14.10 15.88 -4.58
N ARG A 128 15.04 14.94 -4.40
CA ARG A 128 16.07 14.64 -5.40
C ARG A 128 15.44 14.17 -6.72
N ILE A 129 14.54 13.19 -6.65
CA ILE A 129 13.90 12.64 -7.85
C ILE A 129 12.98 13.67 -8.51
N GLU A 130 12.21 14.43 -7.73
CA GLU A 130 11.38 15.52 -8.25
C GLU A 130 12.22 16.61 -8.93
N THR A 131 13.42 16.91 -8.42
CA THR A 131 14.35 17.84 -9.05
C THR A 131 14.87 17.31 -10.38
N SER A 132 15.25 16.03 -10.44
CA SER A 132 15.67 15.38 -11.68
C SER A 132 14.56 15.36 -12.73
N LEU A 133 13.30 15.13 -12.33
CA LEU A 133 12.15 15.15 -13.22
C LEU A 133 11.80 16.53 -13.78
N LYS A 134 12.23 17.63 -13.13
CA LYS A 134 12.09 18.97 -13.72
C LYS A 134 12.99 19.14 -14.95
N VAL A 135 14.13 18.44 -14.99
CA VAL A 135 15.06 18.45 -16.12
C VAL A 135 14.61 17.48 -17.21
N GLU A 136 14.17 16.28 -16.82
CA GLU A 136 13.72 15.22 -17.73
C GLU A 136 12.27 14.76 -17.43
N PRO A 137 11.25 15.58 -17.73
CA PRO A 137 9.86 15.30 -17.33
C PRO A 137 9.24 14.08 -18.03
N SER A 138 9.82 13.64 -19.14
CA SER A 138 9.39 12.45 -19.88
C SER A 138 10.06 11.15 -19.41
N ASN A 139 10.94 11.20 -18.41
CA ASN A 139 11.61 10.02 -17.88
C ASN A 139 10.63 9.18 -17.02
N ILE A 140 9.94 8.24 -17.69
CA ILE A 140 8.90 7.41 -17.07
C ILE A 140 9.43 6.53 -15.93
N PRO A 141 10.55 5.77 -16.09
CA PRO A 141 11.10 4.97 -14.99
C PRO A 141 11.39 5.81 -13.75
N LEU A 142 12.04 6.97 -13.91
CA LEU A 142 12.34 7.88 -12.81
C LEU A 142 11.07 8.44 -12.15
N ARG A 143 10.03 8.75 -12.94
CA ARG A 143 8.73 9.19 -12.38
C ARG A 143 8.07 8.08 -11.58
N LEU A 144 8.15 6.84 -12.06
CA LEU A 144 7.57 5.68 -11.37
C LEU A 144 8.31 5.33 -10.07
N SER A 145 9.60 5.65 -9.94
CA SER A 145 10.31 5.41 -8.67
C SER A 145 9.88 6.34 -7.53
N LEU A 146 9.17 7.45 -7.81
CA LEU A 146 8.52 8.27 -6.78
C LEU A 146 7.36 7.54 -6.09
N VAL A 147 6.73 6.58 -6.76
CA VAL A 147 5.54 5.89 -6.25
C VAL A 147 5.77 5.26 -4.87
N PRO A 148 6.73 4.33 -4.70
CA PRO A 148 6.98 3.71 -3.40
C PRO A 148 7.40 4.75 -2.34
N LEU A 149 8.24 5.73 -2.70
CA LEU A 149 8.70 6.76 -1.77
C LEU A 149 7.55 7.64 -1.24
N GLN A 150 6.69 8.13 -2.14
CA GLN A 150 5.56 8.98 -1.74
C GLN A 150 4.52 8.19 -0.95
N TYR A 151 4.31 6.90 -1.25
CA TYR A 151 3.48 6.03 -0.42
C TYR A 151 4.10 5.78 0.95
N ASN A 152 5.39 5.46 1.04
CA ASN A 152 6.06 5.24 2.32
C ASN A 152 6.08 6.52 3.16
N PHE A 153 6.27 7.69 2.55
CA PHE A 153 6.12 8.97 3.23
C PHE A 153 4.70 9.19 3.75
N SER A 154 3.68 8.92 2.93
CA SER A 154 2.27 9.06 3.31
C SER A 154 1.87 8.12 4.44
N LYS A 155 2.24 6.83 4.35
CA LYS A 155 1.92 5.81 5.36
C LYS A 155 2.72 6.00 6.64
N PHE A 156 4.05 6.08 6.55
CA PHE A 156 4.93 5.88 7.69
C PHE A 156 5.47 7.17 8.30
N VAL A 157 5.46 8.29 7.56
CA VAL A 157 5.81 9.60 8.12
C VAL A 157 4.56 10.40 8.49
N ARG A 158 3.61 10.53 7.57
CA ARG A 158 2.38 11.29 7.83
C ARG A 158 1.35 10.49 8.61
N GLY A 159 1.16 9.21 8.30
CA GLY A 159 0.10 8.40 8.90
C GLY A 159 -1.24 8.58 8.19
N ASP A 160 -1.23 8.84 6.88
CA ASP A 160 -2.48 9.09 6.14
C ASP A 160 -3.30 7.81 5.92
N ASN A 161 -2.69 6.63 6.04
CA ASN A 161 -3.36 5.34 5.83
C ASN A 161 -3.82 4.71 7.15
N GLU A 162 -4.56 5.47 7.95
CA GLU A 162 -5.03 5.06 9.28
C GLU A 162 -6.54 5.31 9.45
N PRO A 163 -7.29 4.45 10.18
CA PRO A 163 -8.73 4.65 10.39
C PRO A 163 -9.09 6.01 11.01
N VAL A 164 -8.24 6.55 11.90
CA VAL A 164 -8.48 7.86 12.52
C VAL A 164 -8.48 8.98 11.48
N TYR A 165 -7.61 8.89 10.47
CA TYR A 165 -7.53 9.87 9.39
C TYR A 165 -8.72 9.73 8.43
N ALA A 166 -9.11 8.50 8.08
CA ALA A 166 -10.30 8.25 7.28
C ALA A 166 -11.56 8.82 7.97
N LYS A 167 -11.70 8.60 9.28
CA LYS A 167 -12.79 9.17 10.09
C LYS A 167 -12.77 10.69 10.10
N TYR A 168 -11.60 11.31 10.26
CA TYR A 168 -11.45 12.76 10.18
C TYR A 168 -11.93 13.34 8.85
N LEU A 169 -11.68 12.63 7.74
CA LEU A 169 -12.15 13.01 6.40
C LEU A 169 -13.62 12.70 6.12
N GLY A 170 -14.34 12.09 7.07
CA GLY A 170 -15.76 11.75 6.93
C GLY A 170 -16.02 10.48 6.13
N TYR A 171 -15.04 9.58 6.00
CA TYR A 171 -15.24 8.30 5.33
C TYR A 171 -16.16 7.39 6.17
N LEU A 172 -17.01 6.63 5.49
CA LEU A 172 -17.74 5.52 6.10
C LEU A 172 -16.82 4.31 6.28
N ASP A 173 -16.99 3.60 7.39
CA ASP A 173 -16.28 2.35 7.67
C ASP A 173 -17.08 1.16 7.16
N ALA A 174 -16.53 0.44 6.18
CA ALA A 174 -17.18 -0.75 5.62
C ALA A 174 -17.47 -1.83 6.68
N ARG A 175 -16.68 -1.90 7.76
CA ARG A 175 -16.87 -2.88 8.84
C ARG A 175 -18.07 -2.54 9.71
N GLU A 176 -18.39 -1.25 9.85
CA GLU A 176 -19.61 -0.80 10.53
C GLU A 176 -20.84 -0.99 9.62
N LEU A 177 -20.68 -0.78 8.31
CA LEU A 177 -21.76 -1.01 7.34
C LEU A 177 -22.12 -2.49 7.16
N TYR A 178 -21.12 -3.38 7.24
CA TYR A 178 -21.22 -4.81 6.95
C TYR A 178 -20.55 -5.67 8.04
N PRO A 179 -21.07 -5.67 9.29
CA PRO A 179 -20.44 -6.36 10.41
C PRO A 179 -20.43 -7.90 10.29
N ASP A 180 -21.22 -8.45 9.37
CA ASP A 180 -21.26 -9.88 9.07
C ASP A 180 -20.08 -10.34 8.18
N PHE A 181 -19.46 -9.42 7.45
CA PHE A 181 -18.34 -9.74 6.58
C PHE A 181 -17.07 -9.92 7.39
N LYS A 182 -16.43 -11.09 7.24
CA LYS A 182 -15.18 -11.43 7.91
C LYS A 182 -14.06 -11.44 6.87
N PRO A 183 -13.27 -10.36 6.75
CA PRO A 183 -12.16 -10.33 5.83
C PRO A 183 -11.05 -11.28 6.32
N ARG A 184 -10.27 -11.79 5.37
CA ARG A 184 -9.04 -12.54 5.60
C ARG A 184 -8.08 -11.68 6.41
N ARG A 185 -7.53 -12.25 7.48
CA ARG A 185 -6.53 -11.58 8.31
C ARG A 185 -5.16 -11.64 7.67
N PHE A 186 -4.31 -10.67 7.97
CA PHE A 186 -2.93 -10.65 7.51
C PHE A 186 -2.15 -11.89 7.97
N SER A 187 -2.40 -12.37 9.20
CA SER A 187 -1.81 -13.60 9.72
C SER A 187 -2.22 -14.85 8.93
N GLU A 188 -3.49 -14.94 8.49
CA GLU A 188 -3.96 -16.04 7.63
C GLU A 188 -3.25 -16.03 6.28
N PHE A 189 -3.08 -14.84 5.70
CA PHE A 189 -2.28 -14.65 4.49
C PHE A 189 -0.81 -15.05 4.69
N LEU A 190 -0.17 -14.65 5.78
CA LEU A 190 1.22 -15.06 6.09
C LEU A 190 1.34 -16.59 6.22
N GLY A 191 0.34 -17.25 6.80
CA GLY A 191 0.29 -18.71 6.89
C GLY A 191 0.27 -19.39 5.52
N GLU A 192 -0.51 -18.87 4.57
CA GLU A 192 -0.54 -19.34 3.18
C GLU A 192 0.78 -19.06 2.45
N LEU A 193 1.32 -17.86 2.65
CA LEU A 193 2.58 -17.41 2.07
C LEU A 193 3.73 -18.35 2.48
N LEU A 194 3.87 -18.66 3.76
CA LEU A 194 4.91 -19.56 4.27
C LEU A 194 4.73 -21.00 3.76
N GLN A 195 3.51 -21.41 3.42
CA GLN A 195 3.22 -22.72 2.84
C GLN A 195 3.46 -22.81 1.32
N GLY A 196 3.88 -21.71 0.67
CA GLY A 196 4.05 -21.71 -0.79
C GLY A 196 2.72 -21.57 -1.56
N LYS A 197 1.66 -21.07 -0.92
CA LYS A 197 0.29 -21.03 -1.48
C LYS A 197 -0.19 -19.62 -1.86
N ALA A 198 0.63 -18.58 -1.62
CA ALA A 198 0.28 -17.24 -2.04
C ALA A 198 0.48 -17.07 -3.56
N GLU A 199 -0.27 -16.14 -4.16
CA GLU A 199 -0.08 -15.78 -5.56
C GLU A 199 0.71 -14.47 -5.67
N PRO A 200 1.72 -14.40 -6.55
CA PRO A 200 2.41 -13.14 -6.83
C PRO A 200 1.45 -12.15 -7.49
N VAL A 201 1.56 -10.88 -7.11
CA VAL A 201 0.84 -9.81 -7.78
C VAL A 201 1.65 -9.25 -8.94
N TYR A 202 0.96 -8.66 -9.92
CA TYR A 202 1.56 -7.94 -11.04
C TYR A 202 2.44 -8.78 -11.99
N VAL A 203 2.11 -10.06 -12.15
CA VAL A 203 2.72 -10.93 -13.16
C VAL A 203 2.53 -10.33 -14.56
N ASP A 204 3.59 -10.31 -15.37
CA ASP A 204 3.61 -9.84 -16.76
C ASP A 204 3.13 -8.39 -17.00
N ASN A 205 3.52 -7.46 -16.10
CA ASN A 205 3.10 -6.07 -16.21
C ASN A 205 4.26 -5.10 -16.48
N GLY A 206 4.24 -4.50 -17.67
CA GLY A 206 5.31 -3.63 -18.18
C GLY A 206 5.51 -2.31 -17.41
N LEU A 207 4.46 -1.77 -16.76
CA LEU A 207 4.62 -0.58 -15.91
C LEU A 207 5.45 -0.91 -14.67
N PHE A 208 5.26 -2.09 -14.10
CA PHE A 208 6.04 -2.50 -12.92
C PHE A 208 7.48 -2.84 -13.26
N GLN A 209 7.76 -3.37 -14.46
CA GLN A 209 9.13 -3.52 -14.93
C GLN A 209 9.85 -2.17 -15.03
N GLN A 210 9.16 -1.14 -15.53
CA GLN A 210 9.70 0.23 -15.57
C GLN A 210 9.86 0.84 -14.16
N LEU A 211 8.94 0.58 -13.24
CA LEU A 211 9.06 0.98 -11.84
C LEU A 211 10.32 0.38 -11.20
N GLN A 212 10.53 -0.93 -11.36
CA GLN A 212 11.72 -1.62 -10.83
C GLN A 212 13.01 -1.08 -11.46
N GLN A 213 13.00 -0.79 -12.77
CA GLN A 213 14.12 -0.13 -13.44
C GLN A 213 14.41 1.25 -12.82
N GLY A 214 13.39 2.07 -12.66
CA GLY A 214 13.51 3.40 -12.07
C GLY A 214 14.05 3.36 -10.64
N MET A 215 13.60 2.40 -9.82
CA MET A 215 14.12 2.21 -8.46
C MET A 215 15.61 1.87 -8.46
N ARG A 216 16.04 0.95 -9.34
CA ARG A 216 17.46 0.59 -9.50
C ARG A 216 18.31 1.78 -9.94
N GLU A 217 17.86 2.54 -10.94
CA GLU A 217 18.59 3.69 -11.49
C GLU A 217 18.66 4.86 -10.52
N SER A 218 17.62 5.07 -9.71
CA SER A 218 17.55 6.17 -8.74
C SER A 218 18.14 5.82 -7.37
N GLY A 219 18.62 4.58 -7.17
CA GLY A 219 19.18 4.10 -5.91
C GLY A 219 18.16 4.05 -4.77
N VAL A 220 16.86 3.93 -5.10
CA VAL A 220 15.79 3.85 -4.12
C VAL A 220 15.67 2.41 -3.65
N ALA A 221 16.07 2.17 -2.41
CA ALA A 221 15.75 0.93 -1.72
C ALA A 221 14.25 0.89 -1.38
N TYR A 222 13.67 -0.31 -1.42
CA TYR A 222 12.32 -0.57 -0.89
C TYR A 222 12.41 -1.11 0.54
#